data_AF-A0A8S4RJI6-F1
#
_entry.id   AF-A0A8S4RJI6-F1
#
_cell.length_a   1.000
_cell.length_b   1.000
_cell.length_c   1.000
_cell.angle_alpha   90.00
_cell.angle_beta   90.00
_cell.angle_gamma   90.00
#
_symmetry.space_group_name_H-M   'P 1'
#
loop_
_entity.id
_entity.type
_entity.pdbx_description
1 polymer ?
#
loop_
_entity_poly.entity_id
_entity_poly.type
_entity_poly.pdbx_seq_one_letter_code
_entity_poly.pdbx_strand_id
1 'polypeptide(L)'
;MAITSPAPDLIPRLTTKLLQLNRSKLRTVLDMITGHCPLNKHLSILGITDSPLCRACMETEETLILVMLQCNGVAEQRAAHLGSSATLHEALGDLGGLLSFWSELGWLE
;
A
#
# COMPACT_ATOMS: atom_id res chain seq x y z
N MET A 1 -15.93 24.15 -18.97
CA MET A 1 -14.73 23.30 -19.10
C MET A 1 -14.91 22.11 -18.19
N ALA A 2 -15.30 20.97 -18.74
CA ALA A 2 -15.37 19.72 -17.97
C ALA A 2 -13.95 19.17 -17.87
N ILE A 3 -13.38 19.18 -16.67
CA ILE A 3 -12.14 18.46 -16.36
C ILE A 3 -12.56 17.00 -16.18
N THR A 4 -12.77 16.28 -17.27
CA THR A 4 -12.76 14.83 -17.22
C THR A 4 -11.30 14.43 -17.12
N SER A 5 -10.76 14.39 -15.90
CA SER A 5 -9.53 13.64 -15.66
C SER A 5 -9.80 12.23 -16.20
N PRO A 6 -9.02 11.72 -17.17
CA PRO A 6 -9.20 10.35 -17.60
C PRO A 6 -9.09 9.48 -16.36
N ALA A 7 -10.09 8.65 -16.11
CA ALA A 7 -9.97 7.58 -15.13
C ALA A 7 -8.64 6.89 -15.44
N PRO A 8 -7.71 6.77 -14.48
CA PRO A 8 -6.41 6.17 -14.73
C PRO A 8 -6.69 4.83 -15.39
N ASP A 9 -6.22 4.64 -16.63
CA ASP A 9 -6.57 3.51 -17.48
C ASP A 9 -6.57 2.25 -16.62
N LEU A 10 -7.76 1.77 -16.26
CA LEU A 10 -7.91 0.67 -15.33
C LEU A 10 -7.41 -0.54 -16.10
N ILE A 11 -6.12 -0.86 -15.91
CA ILE A 11 -5.37 -1.82 -16.70
C ILE A 11 -6.23 -3.08 -16.80
N PRO A 12 -6.73 -3.49 -17.98
CA PRO A 12 -7.66 -4.63 -18.08
C PRO A 12 -7.10 -5.90 -17.43
N ARG A 13 -5.76 -6.03 -17.40
CA ARG A 13 -5.03 -7.10 -16.73
C ARG A 13 -5.11 -7.02 -15.20
N LEU A 14 -5.19 -5.83 -14.60
CA LEU A 14 -5.33 -5.64 -13.16
C LEU A 14 -6.70 -6.12 -12.69
N THR A 15 -7.79 -5.73 -13.38
CA THR A 15 -9.15 -6.17 -13.02
C THR A 15 -9.27 -7.69 -12.98
N THR A 16 -8.77 -8.40 -14.00
CA THR A 16 -8.79 -9.87 -14.02
C THR A 16 -7.98 -10.47 -12.88
N LYS A 17 -6.79 -9.93 -12.57
CA LYS A 17 -5.98 -10.38 -11.43
C LYS A 17 -6.69 -10.13 -10.09
N LEU A 18 -7.34 -8.98 -9.91
CA LEU A 18 -8.10 -8.65 -8.70
C LEU A 18 -9.28 -9.60 -8.48
N LEU A 19 -10.01 -9.94 -9.56
CA LEU A 19 -11.14 -10.88 -9.50
C LEU A 19 -10.73 -12.32 -9.12
N GLN A 20 -9.46 -12.67 -9.26
CA GLN A 20 -8.91 -13.97 -8.84
C GLN A 20 -8.51 -14.02 -7.36
N LEU A 21 -8.49 -12.87 -6.67
CA LEU A 21 -8.15 -12.81 -5.26
C LEU A 21 -9.34 -13.22 -4.39
N ASN A 22 -9.04 -13.87 -3.25
CA ASN A 22 -10.04 -14.04 -2.20
C ASN A 22 -10.36 -12.69 -1.55
N ARG A 23 -11.47 -12.63 -0.81
CA ARG A 23 -11.97 -11.40 -0.18
C ARG A 23 -10.92 -10.66 0.67
N SER A 24 -10.12 -11.40 1.44
CA SER A 24 -9.11 -10.81 2.32
C SER A 24 -8.00 -10.12 1.52
N LYS A 25 -7.44 -10.83 0.54
CA LYS A 25 -6.40 -10.29 -0.35
C LYS A 25 -6.91 -9.12 -1.19
N LEU A 26 -8.15 -9.22 -1.68
CA LEU A 26 -8.77 -8.13 -2.43
C LEU A 26 -8.93 -6.88 -1.56
N ARG A 27 -9.42 -7.02 -0.31
CA ARG A 27 -9.52 -5.91 0.64
C ARG A 27 -8.16 -5.24 0.83
N THR A 28 -7.12 -6.01 1.12
CA THR A 28 -5.75 -5.50 1.27
C THR A 28 -5.32 -4.62 0.10
N VAL A 29 -5.53 -5.07 -1.14
CA VAL A 29 -5.15 -4.29 -2.33
C VAL A 29 -6.03 -3.05 -2.50
N LEU A 30 -7.34 -3.16 -2.26
CA LEU A 30 -8.27 -2.02 -2.37
C LEU A 30 -7.99 -0.94 -1.32
N ASP A 31 -7.66 -1.32 -0.10
CA ASP A 31 -7.30 -0.39 0.97
C ASP A 31 -6.07 0.43 0.55
N MET A 32 -5.10 -0.18 -0.14
CA MET A 32 -3.92 0.53 -0.65
C MET A 32 -4.28 1.49 -1.79
N ILE A 33 -5.07 1.03 -2.76
CA ILE A 33 -5.48 1.85 -3.91
C ILE A 33 -6.29 3.07 -3.44
N THR A 34 -7.14 2.88 -2.44
CA THR A 34 -8.02 3.94 -1.92
C THR A 34 -7.42 4.72 -0.75
N GLY A 35 -6.27 4.29 -0.22
CA GLY A 35 -5.61 4.93 0.92
C GLY A 35 -6.26 4.67 2.29
N HIS A 36 -7.11 3.65 2.42
CA HIS A 36 -7.80 3.26 3.67
C HIS A 36 -7.09 2.10 4.41
N CYS A 37 -5.77 2.07 4.37
CA CYS A 37 -5.01 1.12 5.17
C CYS A 37 -4.94 1.57 6.64
N PRO A 38 -4.89 0.63 7.62
CA PRO A 38 -4.69 0.93 9.04
C PRO A 38 -3.23 1.37 9.34
N LEU A 39 -2.77 2.41 8.66
CA LEU A 39 -1.48 3.05 8.89
C LEU A 39 -1.64 4.19 9.90
N ASN A 40 -0.62 4.43 10.71
CA ASN A 40 -0.66 5.36 11.83
C ASN A 40 -1.05 6.79 11.44
N LYS A 41 -0.73 7.27 10.23
CA LYS A 41 -1.27 8.57 9.77
C LYS A 41 -2.79 8.56 9.71
N HIS A 42 -3.40 7.52 9.13
CA HIS A 42 -4.85 7.41 9.05
C HIS A 42 -5.46 7.18 10.44
N LEU A 43 -4.88 6.26 11.22
CA LEU A 43 -5.38 5.91 12.55
C LEU A 43 -5.29 7.08 13.54
N SER A 44 -4.26 7.93 13.46
CA SER A 44 -4.13 9.10 14.33
C SER A 44 -5.16 10.18 14.02
N ILE A 45 -5.50 10.38 12.74
CA ILE A 45 -6.60 11.25 12.32
C ILE A 45 -7.94 10.75 12.90
N LEU A 46 -8.12 9.43 12.99
CA LEU A 46 -9.30 8.81 13.61
C LEU A 46 -9.26 8.79 15.15
N GLY A 47 -8.17 9.20 15.79
CA GLY A 47 -8.00 9.14 17.24
C GLY A 47 -7.81 7.71 17.79
N ILE A 48 -7.42 6.76 16.94
CA ILE A 48 -7.18 5.35 17.32
C ILE A 48 -5.75 5.15 17.86
N THR A 49 -4.79 5.94 17.38
CA THR A 49 -3.41 5.96 17.87
C THR A 49 -3.00 7.39 18.21
N ASP A 50 -2.14 7.54 19.22
CA ASP A 50 -1.67 8.84 19.71
C ASP A 50 -0.58 9.46 18.83
N SER A 51 0.00 8.68 17.90
CA SER A 51 1.12 9.13 17.06
C SER A 51 0.93 8.77 15.59
N PRO A 52 1.17 9.71 14.66
CA PRO A 52 1.15 9.44 13.23
C PRO A 52 2.42 8.74 12.73
N LEU A 53 3.46 8.58 13.56
CA LEU A 53 4.77 8.10 13.13
C LEU A 53 4.76 6.63 12.67
N CYS A 54 5.64 6.32 11.72
CA CYS A 54 5.84 4.96 11.21
C CYS A 54 6.34 4.01 12.28
N ARG A 55 5.70 2.84 12.38
CA ARG A 55 6.03 1.77 13.34
C ARG A 55 7.43 1.21 13.16
N ALA A 56 8.00 1.31 11.96
CA ALA A 56 9.33 0.79 11.65
C ALA A 56 10.44 1.81 11.83
N CYS A 57 10.34 3.01 11.24
CA CYS A 57 11.42 4.00 11.33
C CYS A 57 11.25 5.00 12.48
N MET A 58 10.04 5.20 13.01
CA MET A 58 9.74 6.15 14.08
C MET A 58 10.11 7.62 13.79
N GLU A 59 10.39 7.97 12.53
CA GLU A 59 10.91 9.30 12.15
C GLU A 59 9.93 10.14 11.32
N THR A 60 9.05 9.49 10.54
CA THR A 60 8.16 10.15 9.58
C THR A 60 6.74 9.60 9.68
N GLU A 61 5.73 10.39 9.30
CA GLU A 61 4.33 9.94 9.28
C GLU A 61 4.12 8.66 8.46
N GLU A 62 3.46 7.68 9.05
CA GLU A 62 3.15 6.40 8.41
C GLU A 62 2.12 6.56 7.29
N THR A 63 2.62 6.78 6.08
CA THR A 63 1.84 6.78 4.85
C THR A 63 2.12 5.55 4.02
N LEU A 64 1.21 5.21 3.11
CA LEU A 64 1.43 4.14 2.15
C LEU A 64 2.71 4.37 1.33
N ILE A 65 2.92 5.60 0.87
CA ILE A 65 4.11 6.02 0.12
C ILE A 65 5.37 5.83 0.95
N LEU A 66 5.35 6.24 2.22
CA LEU A 66 6.49 6.06 3.11
C LEU A 66 6.83 4.58 3.21
N VAL A 67 5.88 3.72 3.57
CA VAL A 67 6.14 2.28 3.80
C VAL A 67 6.56 1.57 2.52
N MET A 68 5.85 1.83 1.41
CA MET A 68 6.04 1.11 0.15
C MET A 68 7.25 1.59 -0.65
N LEU A 69 7.79 2.78 -0.43
CA LEU A 69 8.83 3.34 -1.30
C LEU A 69 10.04 3.94 -0.55
N GLN A 70 9.86 4.45 0.66
CA GLN A 70 10.83 5.37 1.29
C GLN A 70 11.35 4.92 2.66
N CYS A 71 10.62 4.05 3.36
CA CYS A 71 10.92 3.71 4.74
C CYS A 71 12.17 2.82 4.80
N ASN A 72 13.20 3.30 5.52
CA ASN A 72 14.42 2.54 5.76
C ASN A 72 14.18 1.33 6.69
N GLY A 73 13.25 1.45 7.65
CA GLY A 73 12.94 0.38 8.60
C GLY A 73 12.28 -0.86 7.99
N VAL A 74 11.76 -0.77 6.77
CA VAL A 74 11.23 -1.92 6.01
C VAL A 74 11.91 -2.08 4.64
N ALA A 75 13.12 -1.54 4.48
CA ALA A 75 13.81 -1.53 3.18
C ALA A 75 14.17 -2.94 2.70
N GLU A 76 14.57 -3.83 3.61
CA GLU A 76 14.93 -5.21 3.27
C GLU A 76 13.71 -6.01 2.79
N GLN A 77 12.59 -5.93 3.52
CA GLN A 77 11.33 -6.59 3.15
C GLN A 77 10.80 -6.02 1.83
N ARG A 78 10.90 -4.70 1.64
CA ARG A 78 10.52 -4.05 0.39
C ARG A 78 11.37 -4.57 -0.77
N ALA A 79 12.69 -4.64 -0.61
CA ALA A 79 13.56 -5.15 -1.65
C ALA A 79 13.29 -6.64 -1.96
N ALA A 80 13.01 -7.45 -0.93
CA ALA A 80 12.73 -8.87 -1.07
C ALA A 80 11.45 -9.16 -1.87
N HIS A 81 10.40 -8.36 -1.68
CA HIS A 81 9.07 -8.62 -2.25
C HIS A 81 8.67 -7.69 -3.40
N LEU A 82 9.12 -6.44 -3.39
CA LEU A 82 8.76 -5.40 -4.37
C LEU A 82 9.94 -4.95 -5.25
N GLY A 83 11.15 -5.46 -4.99
CA GLY A 83 12.36 -5.06 -5.69
C GLY A 83 12.63 -3.56 -5.61
N SER A 84 13.02 -2.98 -6.73
CA SER A 84 13.36 -1.54 -6.86
C SER A 84 12.20 -0.70 -7.39
N SER A 85 10.96 -1.00 -6.98
CA SER A 85 9.78 -0.21 -7.37
C SER A 85 9.98 1.27 -6.99
N ALA A 86 9.91 2.17 -7.97
CA ALA A 86 10.06 3.61 -7.78
C ALA A 86 8.70 4.31 -7.57
N THR A 87 7.61 3.68 -8.01
CA THR A 87 6.25 4.23 -7.91
C THR A 87 5.25 3.23 -7.32
N LEU A 88 4.13 3.73 -6.79
CA LEU A 88 3.02 2.88 -6.35
C LEU A 88 2.43 2.07 -7.50
N HIS A 89 2.42 2.61 -8.72
CA HIS A 89 1.92 1.91 -9.90
C HIS A 89 2.76 0.66 -10.21
N GLU A 90 4.09 0.77 -10.13
CA GLU A 90 4.99 -0.37 -10.31
C GLU A 90 4.77 -1.44 -9.23
N ALA A 91 4.65 -1.03 -7.97
CA ALA A 91 4.39 -1.94 -6.86
C ALA A 91 3.01 -2.64 -6.97
N LEU A 92 1.98 -1.92 -7.44
CA LEU A 92 0.64 -2.50 -7.71
C LEU A 92 0.62 -3.42 -8.95
N GLY A 93 1.62 -3.32 -9.83
CA GLY A 93 1.76 -4.19 -11.00
C GLY A 93 2.06 -5.65 -10.63
N ASP A 94 2.72 -5.86 -9.49
CA ASP A 94 2.99 -7.16 -8.88
C ASP A 94 2.18 -7.37 -7.59
N LEU A 95 0.92 -7.78 -7.76
CA LEU A 95 0.05 -8.11 -6.63
C LEU A 95 0.58 -9.27 -5.76
N GLY A 96 1.39 -10.17 -6.32
CA GLY A 96 1.97 -11.29 -5.57
C GLY A 96 3.01 -10.80 -4.57
N GLY A 97 3.97 -10.03 -5.07
CA GLY A 97 4.97 -9.34 -4.24
C GLY A 97 4.33 -8.41 -3.22
N LEU A 98 3.35 -7.60 -3.64
CA LEU A 98 2.60 -6.72 -2.75
C LEU A 98 1.95 -7.45 -1.58
N LEU A 99 1.18 -8.50 -1.86
CA LEU A 99 0.52 -9.27 -0.81
C LEU A 99 1.53 -9.94 0.14
N SER A 100 2.65 -10.42 -0.40
CA SER A 100 3.71 -11.06 0.39
C SER A 100 4.41 -10.07 1.31
N PHE A 101 4.74 -8.87 0.80
CA PHE A 101 5.30 -7.78 1.58
C PHE A 101 4.43 -7.42 2.79
N TRP A 102 3.14 -7.17 2.55
CA TRP A 102 2.24 -6.76 3.63
C TRP A 102 1.89 -7.90 4.59
N SER A 103 1.87 -9.14 4.09
CA SER A 103 1.73 -10.33 4.95
C SER A 103 2.94 -10.50 5.87
N GLU A 104 4.16 -10.20 5.41
CA GLU A 104 5.36 -10.27 6.25
C GLU A 104 5.38 -9.17 7.32
N LEU A 105 4.94 -7.96 6.97
CA LEU A 105 4.85 -6.88 7.96
C LEU A 105 3.80 -7.17 9.04
N GLY A 106 2.69 -7.82 8.70
CA GLY A 106 1.61 -8.10 9.65
C GLY A 106 0.83 -6.86 10.10
N TRP A 107 0.85 -5.78 9.31
CA TRP A 107 0.27 -4.47 9.71
C TRP A 107 -1.17 -4.25 9.26
N LEU A 108 -1.73 -5.16 8.45
CA LEU A 108 -3.05 -5.02 7.83
C LEU A 108 -4.08 -6.02 8.37
N GLU A 109 -3.76 -6.68 9.48
CA GLU A 109 -4.63 -7.62 10.17
C GLU A 109 -5.56 -6.93 11.18
#